data_AF-A0A0F3H325-F1
#
_entry.id   AF-A0A0F3H325-F1
#
_cell.length_a   1.000
_cell.length_b   1.000
_cell.length_c   1.000
_cell.angle_alpha   90.00
_cell.angle_beta   90.00
_cell.angle_gamma   90.00
#
_symmetry.space_group_name_H-M   'P 1'
#
loop_
_entity.id
_entity.type
_entity.pdbx_description
1 polymer ?
#
loop_
_entity_poly.entity_id
_entity_poly.type
_entity_poly.pdbx_seq_one_letter_code
_entity_poly.pdbx_strand_id
1 'polypeptide(L)' 'MGRDLNNLGSAWREAGYNGKGLEYFRRAFTIFSDLYGVDHPSTKTVKENLDYCRQWSPR' A
#
# COMPACT_ATOMS: atom_id res chain seq x y z
N MET A 1 -11.81 -1.81 -6.12
CA MET A 1 -10.49 -2.22 -6.68
C MET A 1 -9.31 -1.60 -5.92
N GLY A 2 -8.92 -0.34 -6.14
CA GLY A 2 -7.70 0.23 -5.52
C GLY A 2 -7.82 0.50 -4.01
N ARG A 3 -8.94 1.10 -3.59
CA ARG A 3 -9.22 1.41 -2.17
C ARG A 3 -9.31 0.16 -1.30
N ASP A 4 -9.95 -0.88 -1.80
CA ASP A 4 -10.09 -2.16 -1.09
C ASP A 4 -8.74 -2.85 -0.89
N LEU A 5 -7.87 -2.81 -1.91
CA LEU A 5 -6.50 -3.32 -1.81
C LEU A 5 -5.66 -2.52 -0.80
N ASN A 6 -5.79 -1.20 -0.76
CA ASN A 6 -5.13 -0.39 0.27
C ASN A 6 -5.61 -0.77 1.68
N ASN A 7 -6.91 -0.97 1.86
CA ASN A 7 -7.46 -1.39 3.16
C ASN A 7 -6.99 -2.79 3.57
N LEU A 8 -6.95 -3.74 2.63
CA LEU A 8 -6.40 -5.09 2.87
C LEU A 8 -4.91 -5.01 3.23
N GLY A 9 -4.14 -4.20 2.52
CA GLY A 9 -2.72 -3.98 2.84
C GLY A 9 -2.54 -3.48 4.28
N SER A 10 -3.38 -2.52 4.71
CA SER A 10 -3.35 -2.01 6.09
C SER A 10 -3.71 -3.09 7.10
N ALA A 11 -4.76 -3.87 6.86
CA ALA A 11 -5.16 -4.94 7.77
C ALA A 11 -4.05 -6.00 7.93
N TRP A 12 -3.37 -6.38 6.85
CA TRP A 12 -2.24 -7.31 6.93
C TRP A 12 -1.02 -6.72 7.63
N ARG A 13 -0.73 -5.43 7.42
CA ARG A 13 0.31 -4.69 8.13
C ARG A 13 0.03 -4.68 9.64
N GLU A 14 -1.19 -4.34 10.04
CA GLU A 14 -1.61 -4.30 11.45
C GLU A 14 -1.60 -5.69 12.10
N ALA A 15 -1.86 -6.75 11.33
CA ALA A 15 -1.70 -8.13 11.75
C ALA A 15 -0.23 -8.59 11.83
N GLY A 16 0.75 -7.71 11.58
CA GLY A 16 2.19 -8.01 11.62
C GLY A 16 2.74 -8.68 10.35
N TYR A 17 1.89 -8.96 9.36
CA TYR A 17 2.27 -9.58 8.09
C TYR A 17 2.64 -8.53 7.04
N ASN A 18 3.72 -7.79 7.29
CA ASN A 18 4.18 -6.71 6.40
C ASN A 18 4.47 -7.17 4.97
N GLY A 19 4.93 -8.41 4.78
CA GLY A 19 5.12 -8.98 3.44
C GLY A 19 3.83 -9.08 2.63
N LYS A 20 2.73 -9.53 3.26
CA LYS A 20 1.40 -9.54 2.62
C LYS A 20 0.90 -8.11 2.39
N GLY A 21 1.07 -7.23 3.39
CA GLY A 21 0.73 -5.81 3.26
C GLY A 21 1.37 -5.16 2.03
N LEU A 22 2.66 -5.42 1.82
CA LEU A 22 3.44 -4.91 0.69
C LEU A 22 2.83 -5.29 -0.67
N GLU A 23 2.41 -6.55 -0.85
CA GLU A 23 1.83 -7.01 -2.11
C GLU A 23 0.54 -6.26 -2.45
N TYR A 24 -0.33 -6.08 -1.46
CA TYR A 24 -1.59 -5.35 -1.61
C TYR A 24 -1.36 -3.87 -1.87
N PHE A 25 -0.46 -3.22 -1.14
CA PHE A 25 -0.12 -1.82 -1.37
C PHE A 25 0.49 -1.60 -2.75
N ARG A 26 1.31 -2.54 -3.26
CA ARG A 26 1.87 -2.44 -4.62
C ARG A 26 0.78 -2.46 -5.69
N ARG A 27 -0.18 -3.37 -5.58
CA ARG A 27 -1.31 -3.45 -6.53
C ARG A 27 -2.21 -2.22 -6.44
N ALA A 28 -2.48 -1.75 -5.22
CA ALA A 28 -3.22 -0.51 -5.01
C ALA A 28 -2.49 0.68 -5.65
N PHE A 29 -1.16 0.79 -5.47
CA PHE A 29 -0.36 1.88 -6.01
C PHE A 29 -0.41 1.93 -7.53
N THR A 30 -0.30 0.78 -8.22
CA THR A 30 -0.46 0.72 -9.67
C THR A 30 -1.82 1.25 -10.12
N ILE A 31 -2.92 0.80 -9.49
CA ILE A 31 -4.28 1.24 -9.85
C ILE A 31 -4.46 2.75 -9.61
N PHE A 32 -4.02 3.26 -8.46
CA PHE A 32 -4.15 4.69 -8.16
C PHE A 32 -3.27 5.55 -9.06
N SER A 33 -2.06 5.08 -9.40
CA SER A 33 -1.16 5.78 -10.32
C SER A 33 -1.73 5.84 -11.74
N ASP A 34 -2.32 4.75 -12.24
CA ASP A 34 -2.92 4.70 -13.57
C ASP A 34 -4.19 5.55 -13.66
N LEU A 35 -5.00 5.59 -12.59
CA LEU A 35 -6.28 6.31 -12.59
C LEU A 35 -6.13 7.81 -12.32
N TYR A 36 -5.26 8.20 -11.40
CA TYR A 36 -5.19 9.57 -10.90
C TYR A 36 -3.82 10.23 -11.05
N GLY A 37 -2.81 9.47 -11.47
CA GLY A 37 -1.43 9.93 -11.50
C GLY A 37 -0.72 9.82 -10.14
N VAL A 38 0.60 9.92 -10.19
CA VAL A 38 1.49 9.77 -9.02
C VAL A 38 1.35 10.88 -7.98
N ASP A 39 0.89 12.06 -8.40
CA ASP A 39 0.76 13.24 -7.54
C ASP A 39 -0.55 13.34 -6.78
N HIS A 40 -1.54 12.51 -7.12
CA HIS A 40 -2.84 12.51 -6.48
C HIS A 40 -2.73 12.09 -5.00
N PRO A 41 -3.48 12.74 -4.09
CA PRO A 41 -3.41 12.45 -2.66
C PRO A 41 -3.57 10.97 -2.32
N SER A 42 -4.51 10.27 -2.97
CA SER A 42 -4.72 8.83 -2.72
C SER A 42 -3.51 8.00 -3.16
N THR A 43 -2.87 8.34 -4.27
CA THR A 43 -1.66 7.63 -4.75
C THR A 43 -0.50 7.83 -3.77
N LYS A 44 -0.35 9.04 -3.23
CA LYS A 44 0.65 9.36 -2.20
C LYS A 44 0.42 8.57 -0.92
N THR A 45 -0.82 8.51 -0.41
CA THR A 45 -1.16 7.71 0.77
C THR A 45 -0.82 6.22 0.60
N VAL A 46 -1.15 5.63 -0.56
CA VAL A 46 -0.80 4.22 -0.81
C VAL A 46 0.71 4.02 -0.89
N LYS A 47 1.44 4.97 -1.49
CA LYS A 47 2.90 4.94 -1.57
C LYS A 47 3.55 5.01 -0.19
N GLU A 48 3.08 5.87 0.70
CA GLU A 48 3.55 5.96 2.09
C GLU A 48 3.38 4.63 2.83
N ASN A 49 2.22 3.99 2.67
CA ASN A 49 1.96 2.69 3.27
C ASN A 49 2.85 1.58 2.68
N LEU A 50 3.10 1.62 1.36
CA LEU A 50 4.01 0.71 0.67
C LEU A 50 5.43 0.85 1.21
N ASP A 51 5.93 2.09 1.31
CA ASP A 51 7.28 2.39 1.79
C ASP A 51 7.46 2.01 3.27
N TYR A 52 6.41 2.15 4.09
CA TYR A 52 6.41 1.66 5.47
C TYR A 52 6.60 0.13 5.51
N CYS A 53 5.80 -0.63 4.77
CA CYS A 53 5.92 -2.09 4.75
C CYS A 53 7.24 -2.56 4.13
N ARG A 54 7.83 -1.78 3.22
CA ARG A 54 9.12 -2.09 2.59
C ARG A 54 10.30 -1.89 3.53
N GLN A 55 10.24 -0.86 4.37
CA GLN A 55 11.28 -0.56 5.36
C GLN A 55 11.11 -1.35 6.66
N TRP A 56 10.00 -2.08 6.81
CA TRP A 56 9.78 -2.93 7.96
C TRP A 56 10.80 -4.08 7.97
N SER A 57 11.75 -4.00 8.90
CA SER A 57 12.60 -5.11 9.30
C SER A 57 12.15 -5.55 10.70
N PRO A 58 11.85 -6.84 10.93
CA PRO A 58 11.68 -7.32 12.29
C PRO A 58 13.02 -7.09 13.03
N ARG A 59 12.95 -6.46 14.22
CA ARG A 59 14.09 -6.37 15.13
C ARG A 59 14.36 -7.73 15.77
#